data_AF-A0A6I8SNY4-F1
#
_entry.id   AF-A0A6I8SNY4-F1
#
_cell.length_a   1.000
_cell.length_b   1.000
_cell.length_c   1.000
_cell.angle_alpha   90.00
_cell.angle_beta   90.00
_cell.angle_gamma   90.00
#
_symmetry.space_group_name_H-M   'P 1'
#
loop_
_entity.id
_entity.type
_entity.pdbx_description
1 polymer ?
#
loop_
_entity_poly.entity_id
_entity_poly.type
_entity_poly.pdbx_seq_one_letter_code
_entity_poly.pdbx_strand_id
1 'polypeptide(L)'
;MWWFSLLSFALSLVKIGLCQESNLDSKWELWKKTYHRQYNGQMDEGLRRLIWEKNFKMITAHNLEYSEGLHTYEMAMNHLGDMTSEEVVRTMTGLWVHRRNRSTNFTSEDNTAQEKIPDSIDYRKKGYVTPIRNQGSCGSCWAFSSVGALEGQLKKKKGKLVDLSPQNLVDCVKKNDGCGGGYMTNAFEYVRDNKGIDSENAYPYVGEDQECMYNATGKAASCKGFKEVQEGSEKALKKAVGLVGPVSVGIDAGLSSFQFYSKGVYYDKDCNAENINHAVLAVGYGTQKKTKYWIVKNSWGEDWGNKGYILMAREKDNACGISSLASYPVM
;
A
#
# COMPACT_ATOMS: atom_id res chain seq x y z
N MET A 1 -64.46 41.96 -30.07
CA MET A 1 -63.14 41.51 -30.56
C MET A 1 -62.12 42.53 -30.10
N TRP A 2 -61.12 42.13 -29.31
CA TRP A 2 -59.72 42.63 -29.31
C TRP A 2 -58.96 41.80 -28.27
N TRP A 3 -57.87 41.21 -28.73
CA TRP A 3 -57.07 40.18 -28.05
C TRP A 3 -56.20 40.76 -26.93
N PHE A 4 -56.12 40.08 -25.79
CA PHE A 4 -54.96 40.18 -24.89
C PHE A 4 -54.02 39.01 -25.17
N SER A 5 -52.80 39.34 -25.59
CA SER A 5 -51.69 38.39 -25.74
C SER A 5 -51.15 38.00 -24.37
N LEU A 6 -51.13 36.70 -24.09
CA LEU A 6 -50.32 36.11 -23.01
C LEU A 6 -49.01 35.62 -23.64
N LEU A 7 -47.93 36.39 -23.43
CA LEU A 7 -46.57 35.91 -23.63
C LEU A 7 -46.25 34.91 -22.50
N SER A 8 -46.29 33.62 -22.80
CA SER A 8 -45.72 32.60 -21.94
C SER A 8 -44.20 32.58 -22.11
N PHE A 9 -43.49 33.12 -21.12
CA PHE A 9 -42.04 32.91 -20.96
C PHE A 9 -41.79 31.42 -20.69
N ALA A 10 -41.30 30.69 -21.69
CA ALA A 10 -40.76 29.36 -21.48
C ALA A 10 -39.40 29.51 -20.78
N LEU A 11 -39.37 29.31 -19.46
CA LEU A 11 -38.13 29.04 -18.73
C LEU A 11 -37.62 27.67 -19.17
N SER A 12 -36.69 27.65 -20.11
CA SER A 12 -35.87 26.48 -20.40
C SER A 12 -35.00 26.18 -19.18
N LEU A 13 -35.45 25.21 -18.38
CA LEU A 13 -34.60 24.52 -17.40
C LEU A 13 -33.47 23.85 -18.17
N VAL A 14 -32.32 24.51 -18.26
CA VAL A 14 -31.07 23.87 -18.63
C VAL A 14 -30.77 22.86 -17.54
N LYS A 15 -31.14 21.59 -17.76
CA LYS A 15 -30.58 20.48 -17.00
C LYS A 15 -29.08 20.50 -17.29
N ILE A 16 -28.29 20.96 -16.33
CA ILE A 16 -26.85 20.73 -16.31
C ILE A 16 -26.70 19.21 -16.07
N GLY A 17 -26.90 18.43 -17.13
CA GLY A 17 -26.57 17.02 -17.13
C GLY A 17 -25.05 16.93 -17.12
N LEU A 18 -24.49 16.34 -16.07
CA LEU A 18 -23.10 15.93 -16.08
C LEU A 18 -22.89 15.04 -17.32
N CYS A 19 -22.00 15.45 -18.21
CA CYS A 19 -21.81 14.81 -19.51
C CYS A 19 -21.02 13.51 -19.31
N GLN A 20 -21.74 12.40 -19.16
CA GLN A 20 -21.18 11.04 -19.12
C GLN A 20 -21.04 10.48 -20.52
N GLU A 21 -19.97 9.74 -20.78
CA GLU A 21 -19.72 9.13 -22.09
C GLU A 21 -20.55 7.87 -22.29
N SER A 22 -21.59 7.94 -23.13
CA SER A 22 -22.50 6.80 -23.39
C SER A 22 -21.78 5.57 -23.97
N ASN A 23 -20.67 5.76 -24.68
CA ASN A 23 -19.83 4.66 -25.18
C ASN A 23 -19.12 3.87 -24.07
N LEU A 24 -19.12 4.36 -22.82
CA LEU A 24 -18.52 3.68 -21.67
C LEU A 24 -19.55 2.98 -20.75
N ASP A 25 -20.85 3.10 -21.02
CA ASP A 25 -21.94 2.52 -20.21
C ASP A 25 -21.71 1.02 -19.90
N SER A 26 -21.44 0.23 -20.94
CA SER A 26 -21.23 -1.21 -20.80
C SER A 26 -20.00 -1.57 -19.97
N LYS A 27 -18.92 -0.77 -20.08
CA LYS A 27 -17.70 -0.94 -19.31
C LYS A 27 -17.90 -0.57 -17.84
N TRP A 28 -18.63 0.50 -17.57
CA TRP A 28 -19.02 0.91 -16.22
C TRP A 28 -19.84 -0.18 -15.53
N GLU A 29 -20.90 -0.69 -16.19
CA GLU A 29 -21.75 -1.74 -15.63
C GLU A 29 -20.98 -3.04 -15.36
N LEU A 30 -20.09 -3.44 -16.29
CA LEU A 30 -19.23 -4.61 -16.10
C LEU A 30 -18.27 -4.42 -14.92
N TRP A 31 -17.63 -3.25 -14.83
CA TRP A 31 -16.71 -2.92 -13.75
C TRP A 31 -17.42 -2.93 -12.38
N LYS A 32 -18.60 -2.31 -12.27
CA LYS A 32 -19.41 -2.34 -11.04
C LYS A 32 -19.73 -3.77 -10.61
N LYS A 33 -20.14 -4.62 -11.55
CA LYS A 33 -20.44 -6.04 -11.27
C LYS A 33 -19.20 -6.81 -10.82
N THR A 34 -18.06 -6.56 -11.47
CA THR A 34 -16.78 -7.23 -11.18
C THR A 34 -16.30 -6.93 -9.75
N TYR A 35 -16.43 -5.68 -9.31
CA TYR A 35 -15.96 -5.23 -7.99
C TYR A 35 -17.09 -5.04 -6.97
N HIS A 36 -18.28 -5.58 -7.26
CA HIS A 36 -19.45 -5.54 -6.38
C HIS A 36 -19.81 -4.14 -5.86
N ARG A 37 -19.69 -3.13 -6.73
CA ARG A 37 -19.90 -1.73 -6.38
C ARG A 37 -21.39 -1.40 -6.26
N GLN A 38 -21.74 -0.71 -5.18
CA GLN A 38 -23.09 -0.24 -4.86
C GLN A 38 -23.02 1.22 -4.41
N TYR A 39 -24.04 2.01 -4.74
CA TYR A 39 -24.08 3.45 -4.50
C TYR A 39 -25.41 3.89 -3.90
N ASN A 40 -25.37 4.98 -3.14
CA ASN A 40 -26.55 5.52 -2.48
C ASN A 40 -27.32 6.47 -3.41
N GLY A 41 -27.97 5.86 -4.41
CA GLY A 41 -28.81 6.55 -5.39
C GLY A 41 -28.04 7.12 -6.60
N GLN A 42 -28.81 7.64 -7.55
CA GLN A 42 -28.31 8.01 -8.88
C GLN A 42 -27.31 9.16 -8.87
N MET A 43 -27.38 10.06 -7.89
CA MET A 43 -26.46 11.20 -7.77
C MET A 43 -25.05 10.76 -7.36
N ASP A 44 -24.94 9.88 -6.35
CA ASP A 44 -23.68 9.30 -5.90
C ASP A 44 -23.05 8.45 -7.00
N GLU A 45 -23.85 7.56 -7.62
CA GLU A 45 -23.41 6.78 -8.77
C GLU A 45 -22.91 7.67 -9.91
N GLY A 46 -23.63 8.76 -10.20
CA GLY A 46 -23.26 9.70 -11.24
C GLY A 46 -21.89 10.35 -11.01
N LEU A 47 -21.59 10.72 -9.76
CA LEU A 47 -20.29 11.27 -9.36
C LEU A 47 -19.18 10.22 -9.44
N ARG A 48 -19.41 9.03 -8.89
CA ARG A 48 -18.46 7.90 -8.90
C ARG A 48 -18.10 7.48 -10.32
N ARG A 49 -19.09 7.49 -11.22
CA ARG A 49 -18.87 7.24 -12.65
C ARG A 49 -17.96 8.28 -13.30
N LEU A 50 -18.11 9.57 -12.99
CA LEU A 50 -17.23 10.61 -13.57
C LEU A 50 -15.78 10.45 -13.12
N ILE A 51 -15.56 10.09 -11.85
CA ILE A 51 -14.23 9.78 -11.32
C ILE A 51 -13.65 8.58 -12.07
N TRP A 52 -14.45 7.52 -12.24
CA TRP A 52 -14.06 6.33 -12.99
C TRP A 52 -13.71 6.63 -14.46
N GLU A 53 -14.50 7.45 -15.17
CA GLU A 53 -14.22 7.83 -16.56
C GLU A 53 -12.93 8.68 -16.66
N LYS A 54 -12.71 9.59 -15.69
CA LYS A 54 -11.45 10.37 -15.61
C LYS A 54 -10.24 9.45 -15.43
N ASN A 55 -10.32 8.49 -14.50
CA ASN A 55 -9.26 7.52 -14.27
C ASN A 55 -9.06 6.60 -15.49
N PHE A 56 -10.14 6.17 -16.14
CA PHE A 56 -10.08 5.35 -17.36
C PHE A 56 -9.32 6.06 -18.49
N LYS A 57 -9.59 7.35 -18.72
CA LYS A 57 -8.88 8.17 -19.73
C LYS A 57 -7.40 8.34 -19.38
N MET A 58 -7.09 8.63 -18.12
CA MET A 58 -5.71 8.76 -17.64
C MET A 58 -4.92 7.45 -17.85
N ILE A 59 -5.50 6.30 -17.49
CA ILE A 59 -4.88 4.98 -17.69
C ILE A 59 -4.64 4.72 -19.19
N THR A 60 -5.61 5.07 -20.04
CA THR A 60 -5.51 4.89 -21.49
C THR A 60 -4.38 5.74 -22.08
N ALA A 61 -4.27 7.01 -21.68
CA ALA A 61 -3.20 7.91 -22.12
C ALA A 61 -1.82 7.42 -21.65
N HIS A 62 -1.68 7.05 -20.38
CA HIS A 62 -0.42 6.51 -19.86
C HIS A 62 0.02 5.24 -20.60
N ASN A 63 -0.92 4.32 -20.89
CA ASN A 63 -0.57 3.08 -21.58
C ASN A 63 -0.19 3.30 -23.06
N LEU A 64 -0.67 4.37 -23.68
CA LEU A 64 -0.17 4.82 -24.98
C LEU A 64 1.30 5.28 -24.87
N GLU A 65 1.60 6.14 -23.91
CA GLU A 65 2.97 6.60 -23.63
C GLU A 65 3.93 5.44 -23.28
N TYR A 66 3.45 4.44 -22.53
CA TYR A 66 4.20 3.20 -22.27
C TYR A 66 4.51 2.45 -23.56
N SER A 67 3.56 2.35 -24.50
CA SER A 67 3.78 1.67 -25.79
C SER A 67 4.83 2.37 -26.66
N GLU A 68 5.04 3.66 -26.45
CA GLU A 68 6.09 4.48 -27.06
C GLU A 68 7.42 4.42 -26.30
N GLY A 69 7.48 3.70 -25.17
CA GLY A 69 8.67 3.52 -24.35
C GLY A 69 8.98 4.68 -23.40
N LEU A 70 8.02 5.58 -23.16
CA LEU A 70 8.18 6.71 -22.23
C LEU A 70 8.10 6.28 -20.76
N HIS A 71 7.41 5.18 -20.48
CA HIS A 71 7.25 4.60 -19.14
C HIS A 71 7.79 3.17 -19.08
N THR A 72 8.15 2.72 -17.88
CA THR A 72 8.63 1.35 -17.62
C THR A 72 7.58 0.43 -17.00
N TYR A 73 6.34 0.89 -16.89
CA TYR A 73 5.21 0.16 -16.31
C TYR A 73 3.91 0.46 -17.06
N GLU A 74 2.92 -0.40 -16.86
CA GLU A 74 1.55 -0.27 -17.35
C GLU A 74 0.59 -0.04 -16.19
N MET A 75 -0.49 0.67 -16.46
CA MET A 75 -1.61 0.84 -15.55
C MET A 75 -2.80 -0.02 -15.97
N ALA A 76 -3.68 -0.36 -15.03
CA ALA A 76 -4.94 -1.02 -15.31
C ALA A 76 -6.04 -0.52 -14.37
N MET A 77 -7.28 -0.50 -14.88
CA MET A 77 -8.44 -0.24 -14.04
C MET A 77 -8.56 -1.37 -13.01
N ASN A 78 -8.68 -1.01 -11.73
CA ASN A 78 -8.83 -1.94 -10.62
C ASN A 78 -10.03 -1.54 -9.75
N HIS A 79 -10.17 -2.16 -8.58
CA HIS A 79 -11.28 -1.85 -7.68
C HIS A 79 -11.30 -0.39 -7.23
N LEU A 80 -10.19 0.34 -7.20
CA LEU A 80 -10.10 1.76 -6.79
C LEU A 80 -10.53 2.73 -7.89
N GLY A 81 -11.09 2.23 -9.00
CA GLY A 81 -11.43 3.00 -10.20
C GLY A 81 -12.31 4.21 -9.98
N ASP A 82 -13.24 4.15 -9.04
CA ASP A 82 -14.20 5.21 -8.72
C ASP A 82 -13.75 6.14 -7.57
N MET A 83 -12.48 6.03 -7.16
CA MET A 83 -11.89 6.85 -6.10
C MET A 83 -10.83 7.81 -6.66
N THR A 84 -10.73 9.00 -6.07
CA THR A 84 -9.58 9.88 -6.32
C THR A 84 -8.35 9.40 -5.55
N SER A 85 -7.15 9.84 -5.94
CA SER A 85 -5.92 9.50 -5.22
C SER A 85 -5.95 10.00 -3.78
N GLU A 86 -6.55 11.17 -3.54
CA GLU A 86 -6.70 11.73 -2.19
C GLU A 86 -7.66 10.89 -1.34
N GLU A 87 -8.75 10.38 -1.91
CA GLU A 87 -9.64 9.45 -1.21
C GLU A 87 -8.91 8.15 -0.84
N VAL A 88 -8.11 7.60 -1.76
CA VAL A 88 -7.30 6.39 -1.52
C VAL A 88 -6.28 6.64 -0.41
N VAL A 89 -5.52 7.73 -0.46
CA VAL A 89 -4.55 8.07 0.60
C VAL A 89 -5.27 8.21 1.94
N ARG A 90 -6.38 8.95 1.98
CA ARG A 90 -7.11 9.22 3.22
C ARG A 90 -7.70 7.97 3.88
N THR A 91 -8.10 6.97 3.09
CA THR A 91 -8.86 5.81 3.61
C THR A 91 -8.09 4.50 3.60
N MET A 92 -7.09 4.35 2.73
CA MET A 92 -6.38 3.09 2.50
C MET A 92 -4.86 3.21 2.72
N THR A 93 -4.38 4.34 3.25
CA THR A 93 -3.03 4.49 3.81
C THR A 93 -3.13 4.92 5.26
N GLY A 94 -2.02 5.16 5.94
CA GLY A 94 -2.05 5.56 7.35
C GLY A 94 -0.68 5.54 8.00
N LEU A 95 0.38 5.78 7.23
CA LEU A 95 1.71 5.89 7.81
C LEU A 95 1.89 7.28 8.41
N TRP A 96 2.03 7.33 9.73
CA TRP A 96 2.26 8.59 10.43
C TRP A 96 3.74 8.81 10.70
N VAL A 97 4.37 9.66 9.88
CA VAL A 97 5.78 10.03 10.04
C VAL A 97 5.88 11.12 11.10
N HIS A 98 6.24 10.75 12.32
CA HIS A 98 6.70 11.75 13.28
C HIS A 98 8.13 12.17 12.93
N ARG A 99 8.37 13.48 12.83
CA ARG A 99 9.71 14.05 12.90
C ARG A 99 10.30 13.83 14.30
N ARG A 100 10.72 12.60 14.60
CA ARG A 100 11.52 12.28 15.79
C ARG A 100 12.99 12.33 15.44
N ASN A 101 13.80 12.73 16.42
CA ASN A 101 15.23 12.41 16.42
C ASN A 101 15.36 10.89 16.48
N ARG A 102 15.59 10.26 15.32
CA ARG A 102 15.91 8.83 15.23
C ARG A 102 17.13 8.56 16.10
N SER A 103 16.99 7.61 17.01
CA SER A 103 18.11 7.21 17.86
C SER A 103 19.05 6.34 17.04
N THR A 104 20.32 6.75 16.95
CA THR A 104 21.39 5.99 16.30
C THR A 104 21.58 4.60 16.92
N ASN A 105 21.10 4.37 18.15
CA ASN A 105 21.18 3.08 18.84
C ASN A 105 20.41 1.96 18.11
N PHE A 106 19.38 2.31 17.33
CA PHE A 106 18.57 1.33 16.58
C PHE A 106 19.02 1.17 15.12
N THR A 107 19.94 2.01 14.63
CA THR A 107 20.46 1.89 13.28
C THR A 107 21.28 0.61 13.15
N SER A 108 21.04 -0.17 12.09
CA SER A 108 21.86 -1.35 11.80
C SER A 108 23.29 -0.92 11.46
N GLU A 109 24.28 -1.49 12.15
CA GLU A 109 25.69 -1.22 11.87
C GLU A 109 26.09 -1.74 10.48
N ASP A 110 26.88 -0.95 9.74
CA ASP A 110 27.46 -1.36 8.46
C ASP A 110 28.77 -2.16 8.63
N ASN A 111 28.89 -2.96 9.69
CA ASN A 111 30.15 -3.63 10.05
C ASN A 111 30.39 -4.98 9.34
N THR A 112 29.45 -5.47 8.53
CA THR A 112 29.65 -6.70 7.73
C THR A 112 30.20 -6.41 6.33
N ALA A 113 31.46 -6.00 6.26
CA ALA A 113 32.18 -5.77 4.99
C ALA A 113 32.48 -7.06 4.18
N GLN A 114 32.07 -8.24 4.67
CA GLN A 114 32.43 -9.54 4.10
C GLN A 114 31.26 -10.45 3.68
N GLU A 115 30.00 -10.08 3.93
CA GLU A 115 28.89 -10.94 3.52
C GLU A 115 28.49 -10.68 2.05
N LYS A 116 28.53 -11.74 1.24
CA LYS A 116 28.13 -11.67 -0.17
C LYS A 116 26.62 -11.51 -0.28
N ILE A 117 26.17 -10.27 -0.49
CA ILE A 117 24.77 -9.94 -0.74
C ILE A 117 24.35 -10.51 -2.11
N PRO A 118 23.26 -11.29 -2.22
CA PRO A 118 22.78 -11.82 -3.49
C PRO A 118 22.45 -10.70 -4.49
N ASP A 119 22.63 -10.96 -5.80
CA ASP A 119 22.25 -10.00 -6.85
C ASP A 119 20.73 -9.88 -7.03
N SER A 120 20.02 -10.96 -6.75
CA SER A 120 18.56 -11.00 -6.70
C SER A 120 18.09 -11.91 -5.57
N ILE A 121 16.94 -11.57 -4.99
CA ILE A 121 16.28 -12.39 -3.98
C ILE A 121 14.77 -12.19 -4.07
N ASP A 122 14.03 -13.28 -3.90
CA ASP A 122 12.57 -13.27 -3.87
C ASP A 122 12.11 -14.19 -2.73
N TYR A 123 11.67 -13.60 -1.62
CA TYR A 123 11.25 -14.34 -0.44
C TYR A 123 9.92 -15.09 -0.62
N ARG A 124 9.13 -14.74 -1.64
CA ARG A 124 7.91 -15.48 -1.99
C ARG A 124 8.27 -16.91 -2.41
N LYS A 125 9.31 -17.05 -3.23
CA LYS A 125 9.83 -18.37 -3.69
C LYS A 125 10.47 -19.19 -2.57
N LYS A 126 10.84 -18.56 -1.46
CA LYS A 126 11.44 -19.22 -0.29
C LYS A 126 10.41 -19.58 0.79
N GLY A 127 9.14 -19.19 0.62
CA GLY A 127 8.07 -19.45 1.59
C GLY A 127 8.16 -18.59 2.85
N TYR A 128 8.67 -17.35 2.73
CA TYR A 128 8.79 -16.37 3.82
C TYR A 128 7.70 -15.30 3.80
N VAL A 129 6.80 -15.37 2.82
CA VAL A 129 5.79 -14.34 2.57
C VAL A 129 4.42 -15.00 2.59
N THR A 130 3.56 -14.54 3.48
CA THR A 130 2.15 -14.93 3.60
C THR A 130 1.34 -14.42 2.40
N PRO A 131 0.11 -14.90 2.17
CA PRO A 131 -0.77 -14.37 1.14
C PRO A 131 -0.96 -12.85 1.23
N ILE A 132 -1.36 -12.22 0.12
CA ILE A 132 -1.74 -10.81 0.12
C ILE A 132 -2.99 -10.63 0.98
N ARG A 133 -3.09 -9.49 1.64
CA ARG A 133 -4.23 -9.09 2.46
C ARG A 133 -4.83 -7.78 1.94
N ASN A 134 -6.03 -7.48 2.39
CA ASN A 134 -6.71 -6.23 2.08
C ASN A 134 -7.08 -5.50 3.38
N GLN A 135 -6.52 -4.31 3.59
CA GLN A 135 -6.82 -3.46 4.74
C GLN A 135 -8.16 -2.73 4.61
N GLY A 136 -8.74 -2.67 3.41
CA GLY A 136 -9.96 -1.91 3.16
C GLY A 136 -9.83 -0.43 3.52
N SER A 137 -10.92 0.17 4.02
CA SER A 137 -11.02 1.59 4.34
C SER A 137 -10.48 1.97 5.73
N CYS A 138 -9.54 1.19 6.26
CA CYS A 138 -8.85 1.45 7.52
C CYS A 138 -7.38 1.77 7.27
N GLY A 139 -6.87 2.83 7.89
CA GLY A 139 -5.49 3.29 7.74
C GLY A 139 -4.43 2.46 8.49
N SER A 140 -4.52 1.15 8.35
CA SER A 140 -3.72 0.16 9.09
C SER A 140 -2.54 -0.40 8.29
N CYS A 141 -2.13 0.24 7.19
CA CYS A 141 -0.97 -0.18 6.38
C CYS A 141 0.29 -0.44 7.22
N TRP A 142 0.51 0.38 8.27
CA TRP A 142 1.60 0.24 9.23
C TRP A 142 1.55 -1.09 9.98
N ALA A 143 0.35 -1.57 10.32
CA ALA A 143 0.15 -2.86 10.98
C ALA A 143 0.49 -4.00 10.02
N PHE A 144 -0.07 -3.98 8.80
CA PHE A 144 0.21 -4.98 7.75
C PHE A 144 1.69 -5.06 7.37
N SER A 145 2.36 -3.91 7.23
CA SER A 145 3.80 -3.86 6.98
C SER A 145 4.59 -4.50 8.13
N SER A 146 4.17 -4.25 9.38
CA SER A 146 4.81 -4.81 10.58
C SER A 146 4.62 -6.32 10.71
N VAL A 147 3.38 -6.82 10.57
CA VAL A 147 3.13 -8.27 10.62
C VAL A 147 3.88 -8.99 9.51
N GLY A 148 3.90 -8.45 8.29
CA GLY A 148 4.63 -9.06 7.18
C GLY A 148 6.14 -9.23 7.44
N ALA A 149 6.78 -8.27 8.13
CA ALA A 149 8.18 -8.40 8.51
C ALA A 149 8.39 -9.40 9.66
N LEU A 150 7.47 -9.43 10.65
CA LEU A 150 7.48 -10.41 11.74
C LEU A 150 7.28 -11.84 11.23
N GLU A 151 6.37 -12.05 10.29
CA GLU A 151 6.12 -13.35 9.62
C GLU A 151 7.38 -13.86 8.91
N GLY A 152 8.07 -12.98 8.18
CA GLY A 152 9.34 -13.30 7.52
C GLY A 152 10.41 -13.73 8.52
N GLN A 153 10.54 -13.03 9.66
CA GLN A 153 11.47 -13.42 10.72
C GLN A 153 11.05 -14.70 11.45
N LEU A 154 9.75 -14.93 11.65
CA LEU A 154 9.22 -16.15 12.25
C LEU A 154 9.58 -17.37 11.39
N LYS A 155 9.39 -17.27 10.07
CA LYS A 155 9.83 -18.29 9.13
C LYS A 155 11.33 -18.52 9.20
N LYS A 156 12.13 -17.45 9.23
CA LYS A 156 13.59 -17.53 9.32
C LYS A 156 14.06 -18.27 10.56
N LYS A 157 13.49 -17.96 11.73
CA LYS A 157 13.96 -18.47 13.03
C LYS A 157 13.37 -19.82 13.41
N LYS A 158 12.10 -20.05 13.10
CA LYS A 158 11.36 -21.25 13.55
C LYS A 158 11.01 -22.20 12.39
N GLY A 159 11.27 -21.82 11.14
CA GLY A 159 10.92 -22.63 9.96
C GLY A 159 9.42 -22.65 9.64
N LYS A 160 8.57 -22.00 10.43
CA LYS A 160 7.10 -21.96 10.27
C LYS A 160 6.66 -20.60 9.75
N LEU A 161 5.87 -20.61 8.68
CA LEU A 161 5.15 -19.43 8.21
C LEU A 161 3.76 -19.47 8.85
N VAL A 162 3.39 -18.44 9.59
CA VAL A 162 2.11 -18.32 10.29
C VAL A 162 1.60 -16.92 10.01
N ASP A 163 0.34 -16.79 9.64
CA ASP A 163 -0.30 -15.49 9.46
C ASP A 163 -0.49 -14.83 10.83
N LEU A 164 0.08 -13.65 11.01
CA LEU A 164 0.01 -12.88 12.27
C LEU A 164 -1.08 -11.82 12.19
N SER A 165 -1.66 -11.46 13.35
CA SER A 165 -2.80 -10.55 13.43
C SER A 165 -2.40 -9.08 13.30
N PRO A 166 -2.77 -8.36 12.21
CA PRO A 166 -2.67 -6.91 12.16
C PRO A 166 -3.71 -6.25 13.08
N GLN A 167 -4.85 -6.89 13.35
CA GLN A 167 -5.89 -6.35 14.25
C GLN A 167 -5.40 -6.21 15.68
N ASN A 168 -4.64 -7.20 16.17
CA ASN A 168 -3.96 -7.11 17.45
C ASN A 168 -3.10 -5.84 17.51
N LEU A 169 -2.40 -5.48 16.43
CA LEU A 169 -1.63 -4.24 16.41
C LEU A 169 -2.53 -3.00 16.41
N VAL A 170 -3.55 -2.97 15.54
CA VAL A 170 -4.52 -1.86 15.44
C VAL A 170 -5.11 -1.51 16.81
N ASP A 171 -5.61 -2.50 17.55
CA ASP A 171 -6.34 -2.25 18.79
C ASP A 171 -5.42 -2.00 20.01
N CYS A 172 -4.22 -2.59 20.01
CA CYS A 172 -3.36 -2.65 21.19
C CYS A 172 -2.16 -1.70 21.19
N VAL A 173 -1.69 -1.22 20.04
CA VAL A 173 -0.51 -0.33 19.98
C VAL A 173 -0.90 1.10 20.36
N LYS A 174 -0.88 1.42 21.66
CA LYS A 174 -1.31 2.72 22.19
C LYS A 174 -0.48 3.94 21.75
N LYS A 175 0.69 3.71 21.12
CA LYS A 175 1.52 4.78 20.51
C LYS A 175 1.12 5.10 19.07
N ASN A 176 0.25 4.29 18.48
CA ASN A 176 -0.37 4.52 17.18
C ASN A 176 -1.86 4.83 17.41
N ASP A 177 -2.55 5.22 16.35
CA ASP A 177 -3.94 5.64 16.35
C ASP A 177 -4.81 4.67 15.53
N GLY A 178 -4.55 3.35 15.66
CA GLY A 178 -5.35 2.32 15.02
C GLY A 178 -5.54 2.52 13.50
N CYS A 179 -6.79 2.67 13.05
CA CYS A 179 -7.19 2.99 11.68
C CYS A 179 -6.93 4.46 11.29
N GLY A 180 -6.73 5.37 12.25
CA GLY A 180 -6.26 6.74 12.02
C GLY A 180 -4.79 6.82 11.60
N GLY A 181 -4.02 5.76 11.85
CA GLY A 181 -2.67 5.59 11.34
C GLY A 181 -1.63 5.29 12.42
N GLY A 182 -0.39 5.06 11.99
CA GLY A 182 0.65 4.59 12.87
C GLY A 182 1.99 4.39 12.19
N TYR A 183 2.93 3.85 12.95
CA TYR A 183 4.30 3.62 12.50
C TYR A 183 4.79 2.21 12.88
N MET A 184 5.59 1.59 12.01
CA MET A 184 5.98 0.19 12.15
C MET A 184 6.86 -0.08 13.38
N THR A 185 7.77 0.85 13.73
CA THR A 185 8.65 0.65 14.89
C THR A 185 7.88 0.65 16.21
N ASN A 186 6.84 1.48 16.35
CA ASN A 186 5.93 1.43 17.50
C ASN A 186 5.25 0.05 17.64
N ALA A 187 4.89 -0.58 16.51
CA ALA A 187 4.34 -1.92 16.51
C ALA A 187 5.38 -2.96 16.96
N PHE A 188 6.61 -2.88 16.47
CA PHE A 188 7.68 -3.80 16.91
C PHE A 188 8.03 -3.62 18.39
N GLU A 189 8.03 -2.39 18.90
CA GLU A 189 8.18 -2.11 20.34
C GLU A 189 7.06 -2.76 21.15
N TYR A 190 5.80 -2.58 20.73
CA TYR A 190 4.67 -3.22 21.37
C TYR A 190 4.83 -4.74 21.42
N VAL A 191 5.15 -5.40 20.30
CA VAL A 191 5.27 -6.87 20.28
C VAL A 191 6.41 -7.35 21.21
N ARG A 192 7.48 -6.57 21.33
CA ARG A 192 8.55 -6.84 22.31
C ARG A 192 8.04 -6.71 23.75
N ASP A 193 7.42 -5.59 24.08
CA ASP A 193 7.01 -5.26 25.45
C ASP A 193 5.84 -6.12 25.93
N ASN A 194 4.89 -6.41 25.02
CA ASN A 194 3.79 -7.35 25.20
C ASN A 194 4.23 -8.82 25.26
N LYS A 195 5.50 -9.11 24.91
CA LYS A 195 6.09 -10.46 24.84
C LYS A 195 5.36 -11.40 23.87
N GLY A 196 4.70 -10.84 22.86
CA GLY A 196 3.89 -11.63 21.94
C GLY A 196 3.02 -10.82 20.99
N ILE A 197 2.59 -11.49 19.94
CA ILE A 197 1.53 -11.09 19.02
C ILE A 197 0.73 -12.34 18.64
N ASP A 198 -0.59 -12.18 18.51
CA ASP A 198 -1.50 -13.28 18.15
C ASP A 198 -1.41 -13.66 16.67
N SER A 199 -1.81 -14.90 16.36
CA SER A 199 -2.08 -15.30 14.96
C SER A 199 -3.35 -14.63 14.44
N GLU A 200 -3.44 -14.49 13.12
CA GLU A 200 -4.67 -14.04 12.44
C GLU A 200 -5.89 -14.89 12.84
N ASN A 201 -5.73 -16.20 13.00
CA ASN A 201 -6.83 -17.09 13.40
C ASN A 201 -7.33 -16.84 14.82
N ALA A 202 -6.46 -16.38 15.72
CA ALA A 202 -6.82 -16.11 17.11
C ALA A 202 -7.40 -14.71 17.30
N TYR A 203 -6.99 -13.76 16.45
CA TYR A 203 -7.45 -12.38 16.48
C TYR A 203 -7.62 -11.86 15.03
N PRO A 204 -8.75 -12.16 14.38
CA PRO A 204 -8.96 -11.85 12.98
C PRO A 204 -9.06 -10.35 12.68
N TYR A 205 -8.67 -9.95 11.47
CA TYR A 205 -8.82 -8.59 10.98
C TYR A 205 -10.27 -8.22 10.66
N VAL A 206 -10.73 -7.11 11.23
CA VAL A 206 -12.09 -6.58 11.04
C VAL A 206 -12.11 -5.24 10.29
N GLY A 207 -10.99 -4.51 10.23
CA GLY A 207 -10.90 -3.26 9.47
C GLY A 207 -11.53 -2.06 10.16
N GLU A 208 -11.59 -2.07 11.48
CA GLU A 208 -12.07 -0.99 12.34
C GLU A 208 -11.34 -1.02 13.68
N ASP A 209 -11.38 0.10 14.41
CA ASP A 209 -10.79 0.19 15.75
C ASP A 209 -11.68 -0.50 16.78
N GLN A 210 -11.10 -1.41 17.56
CA GLN A 210 -11.80 -2.10 18.64
C GLN A 210 -11.00 -2.01 19.96
N GLU A 211 -11.59 -2.52 21.04
CA GLU A 211 -10.85 -2.71 22.28
C GLU A 211 -9.76 -3.77 22.10
N CYS A 212 -8.63 -3.60 22.78
CA CYS A 212 -7.53 -4.57 22.70
C CYS A 212 -7.91 -5.90 23.35
N MET A 213 -7.95 -6.97 22.56
CA MET A 213 -8.32 -8.32 23.00
C MET A 213 -7.15 -9.33 22.97
N TYR A 214 -5.91 -8.85 23.04
CA TYR A 214 -4.74 -9.75 23.01
C TYR A 214 -4.84 -10.86 24.06
N ASN A 215 -4.60 -12.11 23.65
CA ASN A 215 -4.65 -13.26 24.53
C ASN A 215 -3.38 -14.11 24.40
N ALA A 216 -2.69 -14.36 25.51
CA ALA A 216 -1.48 -15.18 25.52
C ALA A 216 -1.66 -16.61 24.95
N THR A 217 -2.89 -17.14 24.92
CA THR A 217 -3.21 -18.43 24.28
C THR A 217 -3.16 -18.36 22.75
N GLY A 218 -3.43 -17.19 22.16
CA GLY A 218 -3.39 -16.91 20.72
C GLY A 218 -2.00 -16.58 20.17
N LYS A 219 -1.01 -16.41 21.07
CA LYS A 219 0.34 -15.95 20.74
C LYS A 219 1.03 -16.86 19.72
N ALA A 220 1.40 -16.29 18.59
CA ALA A 220 2.08 -17.00 17.49
C ALA A 220 3.54 -16.59 17.29
N ALA A 221 3.87 -15.33 17.57
CA ALA A 221 5.23 -14.81 17.47
C ALA A 221 5.58 -13.90 18.64
N SER A 222 6.87 -13.59 18.76
CA SER A 222 7.41 -12.64 19.74
C SER A 222 8.60 -11.93 19.11
N CYS A 223 8.92 -10.75 19.59
CA CYS A 223 10.01 -9.93 19.10
C CYS A 223 10.94 -9.52 20.26
N LYS A 224 12.23 -9.32 20.01
CA LYS A 224 13.20 -8.79 20.99
C LYS A 224 13.44 -7.29 20.81
N GLY A 225 13.00 -6.71 19.69
CA GLY A 225 13.20 -5.32 19.33
C GLY A 225 13.24 -5.15 17.82
N PHE A 226 13.77 -4.04 17.33
CA PHE A 226 13.86 -3.78 15.90
C PHE A 226 15.18 -3.10 15.57
N LYS A 227 15.50 -3.07 14.28
CA LYS A 227 16.58 -2.26 13.72
C LYS A 227 16.02 -1.39 12.60
N GLU A 228 16.50 -0.17 12.53
CA GLU A 228 16.26 0.74 11.43
C GLU A 228 17.41 0.64 10.42
N VAL A 229 17.06 0.66 9.14
CA VAL A 229 18.03 0.77 8.06
C VAL A 229 18.47 2.23 7.96
N GLN A 230 19.72 2.48 7.57
CA GLN A 230 20.20 3.83 7.32
C GLN A 230 19.30 4.56 6.33
N GLU A 231 18.79 5.72 6.75
CA GLU A 231 17.87 6.55 5.98
C GLU A 231 18.42 6.92 4.60
N GLY A 232 17.60 6.74 3.57
CA GLY A 232 17.93 7.05 2.17
C GLY A 232 18.95 6.10 1.52
N SER A 233 19.47 5.12 2.26
CA SER A 233 20.50 4.21 1.75
C SER A 233 19.88 2.95 1.14
N GLU A 234 19.63 2.99 -0.17
CA GLU A 234 19.20 1.81 -0.94
C GLU A 234 20.21 0.65 -0.85
N LYS A 235 21.51 0.96 -0.66
CA LYS A 235 22.56 -0.04 -0.42
C LYS A 235 22.34 -0.76 0.92
N ALA A 236 22.06 -0.01 2.00
CA ALA A 236 21.76 -0.59 3.30
C ALA A 236 20.44 -1.36 3.28
N LEU A 237 19.42 -0.87 2.55
CA LEU A 237 18.16 -1.60 2.36
C LEU A 237 18.40 -2.92 1.61
N LYS A 238 19.23 -2.92 0.56
CA LYS A 238 19.55 -4.15 -0.21
C LYS A 238 20.22 -5.18 0.69
N LYS A 239 21.14 -4.71 1.54
CA LYS A 239 21.82 -5.54 2.53
C LYS A 239 20.83 -6.13 3.54
N ALA A 240 19.95 -5.31 4.11
CA ALA A 240 18.92 -5.75 5.04
C ALA A 240 18.00 -6.79 4.39
N VAL A 241 17.47 -6.51 3.19
CA VAL A 241 16.62 -7.47 2.47
C VAL A 241 17.41 -8.75 2.14
N GLY A 242 18.64 -8.64 1.63
CA GLY A 242 19.42 -9.78 1.16
C GLY A 242 19.89 -10.73 2.26
N LEU A 243 20.14 -10.21 3.48
CA LEU A 243 20.76 -10.96 4.57
C LEU A 243 19.80 -11.20 5.75
N VAL A 244 18.85 -10.29 5.99
CA VAL A 244 17.92 -10.35 7.13
C VAL A 244 16.61 -11.01 6.76
N GLY A 245 15.93 -10.60 5.70
CA GLY A 245 14.57 -11.05 5.38
C GLY A 245 13.71 -9.95 4.76
N PRO A 246 12.40 -10.14 4.66
CA PRO A 246 11.47 -9.05 4.35
C PRO A 246 11.64 -7.86 5.31
N VAL A 247 11.58 -6.63 4.78
CA VAL A 247 11.80 -5.37 5.51
C VAL A 247 10.58 -4.46 5.33
N SER A 248 10.07 -3.91 6.43
CA SER A 248 9.01 -2.89 6.40
C SER A 248 9.57 -1.58 5.87
N VAL A 249 8.90 -0.97 4.89
CA VAL A 249 9.33 0.29 4.28
C VAL A 249 8.15 1.25 4.14
N GLY A 250 8.43 2.56 4.23
CA GLY A 250 7.48 3.60 3.85
C GLY A 250 7.71 4.04 2.40
N ILE A 251 6.63 4.37 1.68
CA ILE A 251 6.66 4.98 0.36
C ILE A 251 5.65 6.13 0.23
N ASP A 252 5.85 6.99 -0.77
CA ASP A 252 4.79 7.84 -1.31
C ASP A 252 3.89 7.02 -2.25
N ALA A 253 2.62 6.86 -1.87
CA ALA A 253 1.57 6.21 -2.65
C ALA A 253 0.49 7.20 -3.10
N GLY A 254 0.75 8.51 -3.04
CA GLY A 254 -0.24 9.55 -3.28
C GLY A 254 -0.58 9.82 -4.75
N LEU A 255 0.13 9.18 -5.68
CA LEU A 255 -0.08 9.38 -7.11
C LEU A 255 -1.12 8.40 -7.65
N SER A 256 -1.98 8.88 -8.56
CA SER A 256 -2.89 8.00 -9.32
C SER A 256 -2.11 6.94 -10.13
N SER A 257 -0.85 7.21 -10.46
CA SER A 257 0.01 6.24 -11.12
C SER A 257 0.33 5.01 -10.27
N PHE A 258 0.49 5.21 -8.96
CA PHE A 258 0.61 4.12 -8.00
C PHE A 258 -0.74 3.43 -7.79
N GLN A 259 -1.82 4.21 -7.63
CA GLN A 259 -3.19 3.71 -7.46
C GLN A 259 -3.58 2.69 -8.54
N PHE A 260 -3.19 2.93 -9.79
CA PHE A 260 -3.54 2.08 -10.94
C PHE A 260 -2.39 1.26 -11.51
N TYR A 261 -1.25 1.18 -10.83
CA TYR A 261 -0.16 0.31 -11.25
C TYR A 261 -0.69 -1.12 -11.51
N SER A 262 -0.21 -1.74 -12.60
CA SER A 262 -0.56 -3.12 -12.96
C SER A 262 0.67 -4.01 -13.04
N LYS A 263 1.65 -3.67 -13.88
CA LYS A 263 2.86 -4.49 -14.10
C LYS A 263 4.00 -3.64 -14.68
N GLY A 264 5.22 -4.19 -14.64
CA GLY A 264 6.45 -3.49 -15.04
C GLY A 264 7.16 -2.89 -13.84
N VAL A 265 8.21 -2.10 -14.08
CA VAL A 265 8.96 -1.43 -13.00
C VAL A 265 8.40 -0.02 -12.85
N TYR A 266 7.73 0.22 -11.73
CA TYR A 266 7.16 1.51 -11.38
C TYR A 266 8.27 2.53 -11.08
N TYR A 267 8.24 3.63 -11.84
CA TYR A 267 9.03 4.82 -11.61
C TYR A 267 8.19 6.00 -12.05
N ASP A 268 7.98 6.94 -11.13
CA ASP A 268 7.32 8.19 -11.40
C ASP A 268 8.21 9.31 -10.86
N LYS A 269 8.48 10.32 -11.69
CA LYS A 269 9.33 11.45 -11.30
C LYS A 269 8.63 12.37 -10.29
N ASP A 270 7.30 12.32 -10.25
CA ASP A 270 6.47 13.15 -9.37
C ASP A 270 6.32 12.53 -7.98
N CYS A 271 6.86 11.32 -7.77
CA CYS A 271 6.90 10.66 -6.46
C CYS A 271 7.77 11.47 -5.50
N ASN A 272 7.21 11.88 -4.36
CA ASN A 272 7.89 12.76 -3.44
C ASN A 272 8.47 11.96 -2.26
N ALA A 273 9.79 11.81 -2.23
CA ALA A 273 10.50 11.09 -1.16
C ALA A 273 10.33 11.71 0.24
N GLU A 274 9.83 12.95 0.33
CA GLU A 274 9.50 13.63 1.59
C GLU A 274 8.03 13.46 2.01
N ASN A 275 7.15 13.01 1.10
CA ASN A 275 5.71 12.83 1.35
C ASN A 275 5.34 11.35 1.53
N ILE A 276 6.03 10.68 2.44
CA ILE A 276 5.82 9.26 2.68
C ILE A 276 4.53 9.05 3.50
N ASN A 277 3.57 8.35 2.92
CA ASN A 277 2.20 8.22 3.44
C ASN A 277 1.70 6.77 3.57
N HIS A 278 2.40 5.81 2.97
CA HIS A 278 1.98 4.41 2.95
C HIS A 278 3.09 3.45 3.40
N ALA A 279 2.72 2.45 4.19
CA ALA A 279 3.64 1.42 4.67
C ALA A 279 3.43 0.10 3.92
N VAL A 280 4.51 -0.44 3.38
CA VAL A 280 4.52 -1.66 2.56
C VAL A 280 5.68 -2.56 3.00
N LEU A 281 5.82 -3.74 2.39
CA LEU A 281 6.86 -4.70 2.74
C LEU A 281 7.75 -5.01 1.54
N ALA A 282 9.04 -4.69 1.63
CA ALA A 282 10.05 -5.12 0.66
C ALA A 282 10.39 -6.60 0.87
N VAL A 283 9.95 -7.46 -0.04
CA VAL A 283 10.11 -8.92 0.01
C VAL A 283 11.17 -9.45 -0.94
N GLY A 284 11.93 -8.57 -1.58
CA GLY A 284 13.00 -8.96 -2.47
C GLY A 284 13.45 -7.83 -3.38
N TYR A 285 14.34 -8.18 -4.30
CA TYR A 285 14.83 -7.26 -5.34
C TYR A 285 15.42 -8.06 -6.51
N GLY A 286 15.54 -7.42 -7.65
CA GLY A 286 16.10 -8.04 -8.84
C GLY A 286 16.49 -7.03 -9.92
N THR A 287 16.52 -7.53 -11.15
CA THR A 287 16.76 -6.74 -12.37
C THR A 287 15.93 -7.34 -13.50
N GLN A 288 15.20 -6.51 -14.23
CA GLN A 288 14.40 -6.88 -15.39
C GLN A 288 14.75 -5.93 -16.53
N LYS A 289 15.16 -6.48 -17.68
CA LYS A 289 15.52 -5.70 -18.88
C LYS A 289 16.47 -4.51 -18.57
N LYS A 290 17.51 -4.75 -17.74
CA LYS A 290 18.48 -3.77 -17.21
C LYS A 290 17.96 -2.78 -16.16
N THR A 291 16.66 -2.76 -15.86
CA THR A 291 16.09 -1.94 -14.79
C THR A 291 16.11 -2.71 -13.47
N LYS A 292 16.75 -2.13 -12.46
CA LYS A 292 16.80 -2.68 -11.10
C LYS A 292 15.50 -2.33 -10.37
N TYR A 293 15.00 -3.27 -9.56
CA TYR A 293 13.76 -3.07 -8.81
C TYR A 293 13.78 -3.71 -7.43
N TRP A 294 12.91 -3.19 -6.55
CA TRP A 294 12.41 -3.81 -5.33
C TRP A 294 11.16 -4.62 -5.63
N ILE A 295 10.98 -5.77 -4.98
CA ILE A 295 9.70 -6.51 -4.98
C ILE A 295 8.97 -6.09 -3.72
N VAL A 296 7.82 -5.43 -3.87
CA VAL A 296 7.09 -4.84 -2.76
C VAL A 296 5.71 -5.49 -2.66
N LYS A 297 5.38 -5.98 -1.48
CA LYS A 297 4.07 -6.51 -1.10
C LYS A 297 3.19 -5.37 -0.58
N ASN A 298 2.02 -5.18 -1.19
CA ASN A 298 1.03 -4.21 -0.75
C ASN A 298 -0.07 -4.87 0.12
N SER A 299 -0.96 -4.06 0.69
CA SER A 299 -2.07 -4.45 1.57
C SER A 299 -3.44 -4.05 1.01
N TRP A 300 -3.57 -3.90 -0.31
CA TRP A 300 -4.81 -3.51 -0.99
C TRP A 300 -5.49 -4.67 -1.73
N GLY A 301 -5.24 -5.91 -1.30
CA GLY A 301 -5.78 -7.10 -1.96
C GLY A 301 -5.06 -7.48 -3.26
N GLU A 302 -5.42 -8.66 -3.79
CA GLU A 302 -4.77 -9.22 -4.98
C GLU A 302 -5.21 -8.57 -6.29
N ASP A 303 -6.36 -7.90 -6.29
CA ASP A 303 -6.91 -7.18 -7.45
C ASP A 303 -6.16 -5.88 -7.75
N TRP A 304 -5.27 -5.44 -6.87
CA TRP A 304 -4.38 -4.31 -7.10
C TRP A 304 -2.99 -4.78 -7.57
N GLY A 305 -2.39 -4.04 -8.50
CA GLY A 305 -1.04 -4.33 -8.97
C GLY A 305 -0.91 -5.69 -9.66
N ASN A 306 0.26 -6.30 -9.51
CA ASN A 306 0.53 -7.64 -10.03
C ASN A 306 0.26 -8.65 -8.93
N LYS A 307 -1.01 -9.05 -8.79
CA LYS A 307 -1.48 -9.96 -7.73
C LYS A 307 -1.11 -9.45 -6.33
N GLY A 308 -1.35 -8.17 -6.07
CA GLY A 308 -1.02 -7.48 -4.81
C GLY A 308 0.43 -7.01 -4.66
N TYR A 309 1.30 -7.23 -5.66
CA TYR A 309 2.69 -6.79 -5.64
C TYR A 309 2.97 -5.68 -6.65
N ILE A 310 3.97 -4.87 -6.33
CA ILE A 310 4.55 -3.88 -7.24
C ILE A 310 6.06 -4.07 -7.34
N LEU A 311 6.61 -3.84 -8.54
CA LEU A 311 8.06 -3.70 -8.70
C LEU A 311 8.38 -2.22 -8.69
N MET A 312 9.03 -1.71 -7.65
CA MET A 312 9.41 -0.30 -7.56
C MET A 312 10.86 -0.12 -8.00
N ALA A 313 11.17 0.97 -8.71
CA ALA A 313 12.52 1.25 -9.16
C ALA A 313 13.53 1.26 -8.01
N ARG A 314 14.71 0.69 -8.27
CA ARG A 314 15.82 0.60 -7.32
C ARG A 314 17.07 1.22 -7.91
N GLU A 315 17.88 1.86 -7.06
CA GLU A 315 19.04 2.68 -7.46
C GLU A 315 18.60 3.81 -8.41
N LYS A 316 17.53 4.51 -8.01
CA LYS A 316 16.91 5.62 -8.75
C LYS A 316 16.58 6.74 -7.77
N ASP A 317 17.63 7.26 -7.13
CA ASP A 317 17.58 8.38 -6.20
C ASP A 317 16.53 8.22 -5.11
N ASN A 318 16.46 7.03 -4.49
CA ASN A 318 15.48 6.71 -3.45
C ASN A 318 14.03 6.99 -3.90
N ALA A 319 13.67 6.56 -5.11
CA ALA A 319 12.35 6.74 -5.70
C ALA A 319 11.21 6.48 -4.69
N CYS A 320 10.28 7.43 -4.60
CA CYS A 320 9.16 7.43 -3.65
C CYS A 320 9.53 7.31 -2.16
N GLY A 321 10.80 7.54 -1.79
CA GLY A 321 11.26 7.47 -0.40
C GLY A 321 11.42 6.04 0.15
N ILE A 322 11.49 5.02 -0.70
CA ILE A 322 11.43 3.59 -0.29
C ILE A 322 12.49 3.17 0.75
N SER A 323 13.63 3.85 0.80
CA SER A 323 14.69 3.60 1.79
C SER A 323 14.77 4.66 2.91
N SER A 324 13.87 5.63 2.94
CA SER A 324 13.82 6.65 3.99
C SER A 324 13.29 6.07 5.30
N LEU A 325 12.26 5.22 5.26
CA LEU A 325 11.58 4.68 6.45
C LEU A 325 11.60 3.16 6.51
N ALA A 326 12.80 2.57 6.44
CA ALA A 326 12.99 1.13 6.42
C ALA A 326 13.38 0.57 7.80
N SER A 327 12.69 -0.48 8.25
CA SER A 327 12.97 -1.16 9.52
C SER A 327 12.57 -2.63 9.50
N TYR A 328 13.16 -3.43 10.40
CA TYR A 328 12.82 -4.85 10.53
C TYR A 328 12.86 -5.29 12.00
N PRO A 329 12.01 -6.25 12.41
CA PRO A 329 12.02 -6.80 13.75
C PRO A 329 13.19 -7.76 13.95
N VAL A 330 13.61 -7.93 15.20
CA VAL A 330 14.65 -8.86 15.64
C VAL A 330 14.02 -9.93 16.52
N MET A 331 14.13 -11.19 16.11
CA MET A 331 13.64 -12.37 16.85
C MET A 331 14.78 -13.20 17.45
#